data_AF-A0A0P7Z5S0-F1
#
_entry.id   AF-A0A0P7Z5S0-F1
#
_cell.length_a   1.000
_cell.length_b   1.000
_cell.length_c   1.000
_cell.angle_alpha   90.00
_cell.angle_beta   90.00
_cell.angle_gamma   90.00
#
_symmetry.space_group_name_H-M   'P 1'
#
loop_
_entity.id
_entity.type
_entity.pdbx_description
1 polymer ?
#
loop_
_entity_poly.entity_id
_entity_poly.type
_entity_poly.pdbx_seq_one_letter_code
_entity_poly.pdbx_strand_id
1 'polypeptide(L)'
;EYVSLAKTRLADLKVSVDGMGLYEDLSGAAAPVQCQAKQDVDKAVSLFESTGKISTAVMEASIFRRPYFLSRFLPVLLTPRALPAKPDIRMAFIESLRKAEKIPSALYSNYIQACQRERERHRPEERGVVEVSADRQPLERLQDELQDLRHLLLTPGAEEVSAQLARISEALTVLVPEGVDEPLRQTIMEFHVDPPTTSDLENK
;
A
#
# COMPACT_ATOMS: atom_id res chain seq x y z
N GLU A 1 42.02 -27.93 27.45
CA GLU A 1 42.91 -27.52 26.35
C GLU A 1 42.20 -27.20 25.04
N TYR A 2 41.61 -28.17 24.32
CA TYR A 2 41.02 -27.91 22.98
C TYR A 2 39.86 -26.90 22.95
N VAL A 3 39.00 -26.89 23.97
CA VAL A 3 37.89 -25.92 24.07
C VAL A 3 38.39 -24.48 24.24
N SER A 4 39.45 -24.28 25.03
CA SER A 4 40.06 -22.96 25.21
C SER A 4 40.74 -22.48 23.93
N LEU A 5 41.49 -23.36 23.27
CA LEU A 5 42.14 -23.05 21.99
C LEU A 5 41.11 -22.69 20.90
N ALA A 6 40.00 -23.43 20.82
CA ALA A 6 38.92 -23.13 19.89
C ALA A 6 38.25 -21.77 20.19
N LYS A 7 37.99 -21.46 21.47
CA LYS A 7 37.44 -20.16 21.88
C LYS A 7 38.39 -19.00 21.52
N THR A 8 39.69 -19.15 21.74
CA THR A 8 40.70 -18.14 21.37
C THR A 8 40.75 -17.95 19.85
N ARG A 9 40.74 -19.04 19.07
CA ARG A 9 40.73 -18.97 17.60
C ARG A 9 39.46 -18.30 17.06
N LEU A 10 38.29 -18.57 17.64
CA LEU A 10 37.04 -17.90 17.25
C LEU A 10 37.07 -16.39 17.59
N ALA A 11 37.64 -16.02 18.74
CA ALA A 11 37.79 -14.61 19.12
C ALA A 11 38.75 -13.85 18.19
N ASP A 12 39.87 -14.47 17.80
CA ASP A 12 40.85 -13.90 16.87
C ASP A 12 40.26 -13.66 15.48
N LEU A 13 39.39 -14.54 15.02
CA LEU A 13 38.74 -14.41 13.70
C LEU A 13 37.71 -13.26 13.65
N LYS A 14 37.34 -12.64 14.78
CA LYS A 14 36.32 -11.57 14.88
C LYS A 14 35.04 -11.83 14.08
N VAL A 15 34.68 -13.09 13.87
CA VAL A 15 33.45 -13.46 13.16
C VAL A 15 32.30 -13.17 14.11
N SER A 16 31.54 -12.11 13.85
CA SER A 16 30.33 -11.84 14.63
C SER A 16 29.28 -12.89 14.26
N VAL A 17 29.06 -13.84 15.17
CA VAL A 17 27.99 -14.84 15.03
C VAL A 17 26.61 -14.16 14.99
N ASP A 18 26.52 -12.94 15.50
CA ASP A 18 25.32 -12.09 15.48
C ASP A 18 24.87 -11.66 14.07
N GLY A 19 25.73 -11.81 13.06
CA GLY A 19 25.42 -11.53 11.65
C GLY A 19 24.94 -12.74 10.85
N MET A 20 25.06 -13.96 11.39
CA MET A 20 24.69 -15.19 10.68
C MET A 20 23.16 -15.40 10.73
N GLY A 21 22.53 -15.59 9.58
CA GLY A 21 21.10 -15.91 9.47
C GLY A 21 20.71 -17.23 10.14
N LEU A 22 19.41 -17.49 10.25
CA LEU A 22 18.86 -18.76 10.72
C LEU A 22 19.12 -19.88 9.72
N TYR A 23 19.06 -19.56 8.43
CA TYR A 23 19.30 -20.48 7.34
C TYR A 23 20.53 -19.99 6.59
N GLU A 24 21.62 -20.75 6.65
CA GLU A 24 22.85 -20.44 5.93
C GLU A 24 22.63 -20.53 4.42
N ASP A 25 22.95 -19.45 3.71
CA ASP A 25 23.10 -19.47 2.27
C ASP A 25 24.53 -19.89 1.95
N LEU A 26 24.69 -21.08 1.35
CA LEU A 26 25.98 -21.63 0.89
C LEU A 26 26.65 -20.78 -0.21
N SER A 27 26.05 -19.65 -0.61
CA SER A 27 26.48 -18.82 -1.74
C SER A 27 27.65 -17.88 -1.43
N GLY A 28 28.17 -17.82 -0.20
CA GLY A 28 29.38 -17.05 0.14
C GLY A 28 29.27 -15.52 0.01
N ALA A 29 28.17 -14.99 -0.52
CA ALA A 29 27.88 -13.56 -0.56
C ALA A 29 27.06 -13.19 0.67
N ALA A 30 27.67 -12.51 1.63
CA ALA A 30 26.95 -11.93 2.76
C ALA A 30 25.95 -10.90 2.24
N ALA A 31 24.68 -11.29 2.12
CA ALA A 31 23.61 -10.36 1.83
C ALA A 31 23.55 -9.29 2.94
N PRO A 32 23.05 -8.07 2.65
CA PRO A 32 22.84 -7.06 3.68
C PRO A 32 22.03 -7.64 4.84
N VAL A 33 22.37 -7.27 6.08
CA VAL A 33 21.82 -7.91 7.30
C VAL A 33 20.28 -7.87 7.37
N GLN A 34 19.64 -6.84 6.78
CA GLN A 34 18.17 -6.78 6.69
C GLN A 34 17.59 -7.75 5.65
N CYS A 35 18.30 -8.00 4.55
CA CYS A 35 17.91 -9.00 3.55
C CYS A 35 17.95 -10.41 4.15
N GLN A 36 18.92 -10.70 5.03
CA GLN A 36 19.05 -11.99 5.68
C GLN A 36 17.84 -12.33 6.57
N ALA A 37 17.42 -11.39 7.44
CA ALA A 37 16.28 -11.62 8.33
C ALA A 37 14.97 -11.83 7.56
N LYS A 38 14.79 -11.14 6.42
CA LYS A 38 13.65 -11.35 5.53
C LYS A 38 13.67 -12.74 4.90
N GLN A 39 14.79 -13.16 4.34
CA GLN A 39 14.97 -14.51 3.78
C GLN A 39 14.72 -15.59 4.83
N ASP A 40 15.19 -15.38 6.06
CA ASP A 40 14.97 -16.32 7.15
C ASP A 40 13.48 -16.47 7.51
N VAL A 41 12.74 -15.36 7.53
CA VAL A 41 11.30 -15.37 7.77
C VAL A 41 10.58 -16.07 6.62
N ASP A 42 10.91 -15.75 5.37
CA ASP A 42 10.29 -16.35 4.19
C ASP A 42 10.53 -17.87 4.14
N LYS A 43 11.76 -18.33 4.41
CA LYS A 43 12.09 -19.75 4.53
C LYS A 43 11.36 -20.41 5.69
N ALA A 44 11.29 -19.78 6.86
CA ALA A 44 10.58 -20.33 8.02
C ALA A 44 9.08 -20.49 7.78
N VAL A 45 8.44 -19.52 7.12
CA VAL A 45 7.02 -19.58 6.76
C VAL A 45 6.77 -20.67 5.72
N SER A 46 7.65 -20.80 4.72
CA SER A 46 7.56 -21.85 3.69
C SER A 46 7.69 -23.26 4.29
N LEU A 47 8.63 -23.44 5.23
CA LEU A 47 8.78 -24.71 5.96
C LEU A 47 7.56 -24.99 6.85
N PHE A 48 6.98 -23.97 7.48
CA PHE A 48 5.75 -24.13 8.26
C PHE A 48 4.56 -24.52 7.37
N GLU A 49 4.46 -23.99 6.16
CA GLU A 49 3.42 -24.36 5.21
C GLU A 49 3.48 -25.86 4.86
N SER A 50 4.67 -26.37 4.58
CA SER A 50 4.87 -27.78 4.20
C SER A 50 4.72 -28.76 5.36
N THR A 51 5.14 -28.39 6.58
CA THR A 51 5.21 -29.31 7.74
C THR A 51 4.12 -29.09 8.78
N GLY A 52 3.50 -27.90 8.81
CA GLY A 52 2.57 -27.46 9.85
C GLY A 52 3.23 -27.27 11.23
N LYS A 53 4.57 -27.29 11.33
CA LYS A 53 5.31 -27.23 12.59
C LYS A 53 6.38 -26.15 12.57
N ILE A 54 6.69 -25.61 13.74
CA ILE A 54 7.76 -24.62 13.89
C ILE A 54 9.10 -25.31 13.64
N SER A 55 9.86 -24.80 12.68
CA SER A 55 11.20 -25.31 12.36
C SER A 55 12.10 -25.34 13.60
N THR A 56 12.89 -26.41 13.74
CA THR A 56 13.87 -26.57 14.81
C THR A 56 14.86 -25.41 14.84
N ALA A 57 15.30 -24.93 13.67
CA ALA A 57 16.20 -23.78 13.56
C ALA A 57 15.63 -22.51 14.22
N VAL A 58 14.33 -22.26 14.06
CA VAL A 58 13.65 -21.11 14.68
C VAL A 58 13.53 -21.30 16.19
N MET A 59 13.21 -22.52 16.63
CA MET A 59 13.14 -22.87 18.05
C MET A 59 14.49 -22.74 18.74
N GLU A 60 15.55 -23.29 18.14
CA GLU A 60 16.93 -23.19 18.62
C GLU A 60 17.36 -21.73 18.70
N ALA A 61 17.08 -20.93 17.67
CA ALA A 61 17.44 -19.51 17.71
C ALA A 61 16.69 -18.72 18.79
N SER A 62 15.44 -19.09 19.10
CA SER A 62 14.69 -18.48 20.21
C SER A 62 15.34 -18.71 21.58
N ILE A 63 16.19 -19.75 21.71
CA ILE A 63 16.87 -20.15 22.95
C ILE A 63 18.34 -19.69 22.91
N PHE A 64 19.08 -20.11 21.90
CA PHE A 64 20.53 -19.95 21.81
C PHE A 64 20.97 -18.65 21.13
N ARG A 65 20.13 -18.08 20.27
CA ARG A 65 20.40 -16.82 19.53
C ARG A 65 19.33 -15.76 19.80
N ARG A 66 18.92 -15.64 21.07
CA ARG A 66 17.81 -14.78 21.52
C ARG A 66 17.93 -13.32 21.04
N PRO A 67 19.12 -12.66 21.04
CA PRO A 67 19.27 -11.31 20.51
C PRO A 67 18.86 -11.21 19.03
N TYR A 68 19.30 -12.14 18.18
CA TYR A 68 18.91 -12.18 16.76
C TYR A 68 17.40 -12.39 16.60
N PHE A 69 16.84 -13.36 17.33
CA PHE A 69 15.42 -13.69 17.24
C PHE A 69 14.54 -12.49 17.59
N LEU A 70 14.83 -11.80 18.70
CA LEU A 70 14.00 -10.68 19.16
C LEU A 70 14.23 -9.37 18.39
N SER A 71 15.47 -9.07 18.00
CA SER A 71 15.82 -7.76 17.39
C SER A 71 15.80 -7.75 15.87
N ARG A 72 15.86 -8.91 15.21
CA ARG A 72 15.90 -9.00 13.74
C ARG A 72 14.77 -9.85 13.19
N PHE A 73 14.62 -11.09 13.64
CA PHE A 73 13.62 -12.02 13.10
C PHE A 73 12.19 -11.59 13.42
N LEU A 74 11.87 -11.33 14.71
CA LEU A 74 10.52 -10.96 15.12
C LEU A 74 10.04 -9.63 14.51
N PRO A 75 10.82 -8.54 14.46
CA PRO A 75 10.36 -7.30 13.83
C PRO A 75 9.99 -7.47 12.35
N VAL A 76 10.76 -8.30 11.63
CA VAL A 76 10.46 -8.62 10.23
C VAL A 76 9.24 -9.52 10.13
N LEU A 77 9.08 -10.51 11.01
CA LEU A 77 7.91 -11.39 11.03
C LEU A 77 6.62 -10.63 11.42
N LEU A 78 6.71 -9.69 12.35
CA LEU A 78 5.60 -8.89 12.89
C LEU A 78 5.50 -7.50 12.26
N THR A 79 5.96 -7.34 11.02
CA THR A 79 5.75 -6.10 10.27
C THR A 79 4.24 -5.87 10.08
N PRO A 80 3.67 -4.72 10.51
CA PRO A 80 2.24 -4.43 10.39
C PRO A 80 1.76 -4.52 8.95
N ARG A 81 0.57 -5.10 8.76
CA ARG A 81 -0.05 -5.29 7.44
C ARG A 81 -1.56 -5.41 7.55
N ALA A 82 -2.28 -5.16 6.46
CA ALA A 82 -3.70 -5.45 6.40
C ALA A 82 -3.95 -6.97 6.45
N LEU A 83 -4.57 -7.46 7.53
CA LEU A 83 -4.83 -8.88 7.71
C LEU A 83 -6.06 -9.30 6.87
N PRO A 84 -5.96 -10.40 6.09
CA PRO A 84 -7.10 -10.96 5.37
C PRO A 84 -8.17 -11.50 6.33
N ALA A 85 -9.41 -11.61 5.86
CA ALA A 85 -10.53 -12.12 6.65
C ALA A 85 -10.34 -13.60 7.08
N LYS A 86 -9.69 -14.40 6.24
CA LYS A 86 -9.24 -15.76 6.59
C LYS A 86 -7.78 -15.68 7.02
N PRO A 87 -7.37 -16.33 8.12
CA PRO A 87 -5.99 -16.32 8.57
C PRO A 87 -5.10 -16.97 7.51
N ASP A 88 -4.01 -16.29 7.17
CA ASP A 88 -3.02 -16.81 6.25
C ASP A 88 -1.97 -17.67 6.97
N ILE A 89 -1.12 -18.35 6.19
CA ILE A 89 -0.06 -19.23 6.73
C ILE A 89 0.87 -18.46 7.67
N ARG A 90 1.19 -17.20 7.34
CA ARG A 90 2.00 -16.34 8.19
C ARG A 90 1.33 -16.06 9.53
N MET A 91 0.03 -15.81 9.56
CA MET A 91 -0.72 -15.64 10.81
C MET A 91 -0.77 -16.94 11.62
N ALA A 92 -1.01 -18.08 10.98
CA ALA A 92 -0.99 -19.38 11.65
C ALA A 92 0.40 -19.70 12.25
N PHE A 93 1.48 -19.31 11.57
CA PHE A 93 2.84 -19.43 12.09
C PHE A 93 3.08 -18.53 13.31
N ILE A 94 2.64 -17.27 13.26
CA ILE A 94 2.71 -16.33 14.39
C ILE A 94 1.93 -16.87 15.60
N GLU A 95 0.72 -17.41 15.39
CA GLU A 95 -0.07 -18.02 16.46
C GLU A 95 0.63 -19.24 17.08
N SER A 96 1.26 -20.06 16.25
CA SER A 96 2.03 -21.22 16.71
C SER A 96 3.21 -20.78 17.59
N LEU A 97 3.95 -19.75 17.17
CA LEU A 97 5.04 -19.18 17.97
C LEU A 97 4.56 -18.56 19.29
N ARG A 98 3.38 -17.92 19.29
CA ARG A 98 2.74 -17.40 20.50
C ARG A 98 2.36 -18.53 21.46
N LYS A 99 1.74 -19.60 20.96
CA LYS A 99 1.37 -20.78 21.77
C LYS A 99 2.59 -21.48 22.37
N ALA A 100 3.72 -21.45 21.68
CA ALA A 100 5.01 -21.96 22.18
C ALA A 100 5.78 -20.96 23.07
N GLU A 101 5.12 -19.88 23.52
CA GLU A 101 5.68 -18.82 24.37
C GLU A 101 6.95 -18.15 23.80
N LYS A 102 7.11 -18.17 22.46
CA LYS A 102 8.25 -17.52 21.79
C LYS A 102 8.01 -16.04 21.51
N ILE A 103 6.74 -15.62 21.46
CA ILE A 103 6.35 -14.22 21.27
C ILE A 103 5.71 -13.70 22.56
N PRO A 104 6.29 -12.68 23.22
CA PRO A 104 5.66 -12.02 24.36
C PRO A 104 4.25 -11.49 24.02
N SER A 105 3.29 -11.69 24.92
CA SER A 105 1.89 -11.27 24.74
C SER A 105 1.74 -9.78 24.38
N ALA A 106 2.56 -8.91 24.97
CA ALA A 106 2.56 -7.49 24.67
C ALA A 106 2.92 -7.19 23.21
N LEU A 107 3.94 -7.87 22.66
CA LEU A 107 4.34 -7.70 21.25
C LEU A 107 3.25 -8.20 20.29
N TYR A 108 2.62 -9.32 20.62
CA TYR A 108 1.50 -9.85 19.83
C TYR A 108 0.30 -8.89 19.84
N SER A 109 -0.12 -8.39 21.00
CA SER A 109 -1.24 -7.44 21.10
C SER A 109 -0.96 -6.15 20.33
N ASN A 110 0.27 -5.61 20.45
CA ASN A 110 0.68 -4.42 19.70
C ASN A 110 0.65 -4.66 18.18
N TYR A 111 1.09 -5.84 17.73
CA TYR A 111 1.05 -6.23 16.32
C TYR A 111 -0.39 -6.29 15.78
N ILE A 112 -1.33 -6.90 16.52
CA ILE A 112 -2.73 -6.97 16.10
C ILE A 112 -3.34 -5.57 16.01
N GLN A 113 -3.10 -4.71 17.00
CA GLN A 113 -3.57 -3.31 16.96
C GLN A 113 -2.97 -2.52 15.78
N ALA A 114 -1.68 -2.72 15.49
CA ALA A 114 -1.03 -2.07 14.35
C ALA A 114 -1.63 -2.55 13.02
N CYS A 115 -1.90 -3.85 12.89
CA CYS A 115 -2.56 -4.40 11.70
C CYS A 115 -4.00 -3.88 11.52
N GLN A 116 -4.74 -3.67 12.61
CA GLN A 116 -6.07 -3.07 12.57
C GLN A 116 -6.00 -1.62 12.08
N ARG A 117 -5.06 -0.83 12.60
CA ARG A 117 -4.80 0.54 12.14
C ARG A 117 -4.43 0.59 10.66
N GLU A 118 -3.59 -0.32 10.18
CA GLU A 118 -3.29 -0.43 8.75
C GLU A 118 -4.54 -0.77 7.92
N ARG A 119 -5.40 -1.67 8.41
CA ARG A 119 -6.66 -1.98 7.71
C ARG A 119 -7.58 -0.77 7.61
N GLU A 120 -7.66 0.05 8.65
CA GLU A 120 -8.43 1.29 8.66
C GLU A 120 -7.84 2.35 7.73
N ARG A 121 -6.51 2.48 7.69
CA ARG A 121 -5.80 3.40 6.78
C ARG A 121 -6.03 3.05 5.31
N HIS A 122 -6.15 1.76 5.01
CA HIS A 122 -6.37 1.26 3.65
C HIS A 122 -7.85 1.04 3.31
N ARG A 123 -8.80 1.36 4.22
CA ARG A 123 -10.22 1.40 3.89
C ARG A 123 -10.47 2.65 3.05
N PRO A 124 -10.95 2.52 1.79
CA PRO A 124 -11.45 3.65 1.03
C PRO A 124 -12.56 4.31 1.85
N GLU A 125 -12.54 5.62 1.91
CA GLU A 125 -13.29 6.44 2.88
C GLU A 125 -14.78 6.06 3.01
N GLU A 126 -15.12 5.42 4.13
CA GLU A 126 -16.40 5.62 4.81
C GLU A 126 -16.07 6.25 6.17
N ARG A 127 -15.52 7.47 6.12
CA ARG A 127 -15.24 8.26 7.31
C ARG A 127 -16.51 9.08 7.60
N GLY A 128 -17.24 8.66 8.62
CA GLY A 128 -18.48 9.33 9.05
C GLY A 128 -18.26 10.75 9.56
N VAL A 129 -19.20 11.62 9.17
CA VAL A 129 -19.81 12.72 9.94
C VAL A 129 -18.86 13.71 10.62
N VAL A 130 -18.40 14.70 9.84
CA VAL A 130 -18.32 16.09 10.32
C VAL A 130 -18.85 16.98 9.20
N GLU A 131 -19.94 17.71 9.46
CA GLU A 131 -20.47 18.75 8.58
C GLU A 131 -19.41 19.81 8.28
N VAL A 132 -18.99 19.92 7.03
CA VAL A 132 -18.66 21.20 6.38
C VAL A 132 -19.09 21.10 4.92
N SER A 133 -20.23 21.75 4.63
CA SER A 133 -20.65 22.33 3.35
C SER A 133 -20.25 21.65 2.03
N ALA A 134 -21.27 21.08 1.37
CA ALA A 134 -21.48 21.13 -0.07
C ALA A 134 -20.32 20.71 -0.98
N ASP A 135 -19.82 19.48 -0.84
CA ASP A 135 -19.10 18.83 -1.94
C ASP A 135 -19.88 17.61 -2.41
N ARG A 136 -20.80 17.85 -3.37
CA ARG A 136 -21.27 16.78 -4.26
C ARG A 136 -20.02 16.10 -4.81
N GLN A 137 -20.01 14.79 -4.82
CA GLN A 137 -18.91 14.00 -5.35
C GLN A 137 -18.53 14.62 -6.71
N PRO A 138 -17.26 15.02 -6.96
CA PRO A 138 -16.91 15.82 -8.14
C PRO A 138 -17.33 15.17 -9.47
N LEU A 139 -17.52 13.85 -9.44
CA LEU A 139 -18.07 13.04 -10.52
C LEU A 139 -19.59 13.22 -10.73
N GLU A 140 -20.38 13.39 -9.67
CA GLU A 140 -21.81 13.71 -9.74
C GLU A 140 -22.03 15.10 -10.34
N ARG A 141 -21.22 16.09 -9.93
CA ARG A 141 -21.26 17.43 -10.53
C ARG A 141 -20.95 17.37 -12.03
N LEU A 142 -19.89 16.67 -12.41
CA LEU A 142 -19.55 16.50 -13.83
C LEU A 142 -20.68 15.81 -14.61
N GLN A 143 -21.35 14.84 -13.99
CA GLN A 143 -22.46 14.12 -14.61
C GLN A 143 -23.68 15.01 -14.81
N ASP A 144 -23.98 15.90 -13.86
CA ASP A 144 -25.05 16.90 -13.98
C ASP A 144 -24.73 17.89 -15.10
N GLU A 145 -23.51 18.44 -15.13
CA GLU A 145 -23.09 19.39 -16.16
C GLU A 145 -23.09 18.75 -17.58
N LEU A 146 -22.76 17.46 -17.70
CA LEU A 146 -22.87 16.74 -18.98
C LEU A 146 -24.33 16.52 -19.41
N GLN A 147 -25.25 16.33 -18.47
CA GLN A 147 -26.67 16.22 -18.78
C GLN A 147 -27.25 17.56 -19.24
N ASP A 148 -26.89 18.64 -18.57
CA ASP A 148 -27.31 19.99 -18.94
C ASP A 148 -26.79 20.38 -20.33
N LEU A 149 -25.55 20.02 -20.67
CA LEU A 149 -25.04 20.19 -22.03
C LEU A 149 -25.88 19.46 -23.06
N ARG A 150 -26.32 18.23 -22.77
CA ARG A 150 -27.19 17.46 -23.68
C ARG A 150 -28.53 18.15 -23.90
N HIS A 151 -29.09 18.78 -22.86
CA HIS A 151 -30.33 19.56 -22.96
C HIS A 151 -30.15 20.85 -23.76
N LEU A 152 -29.01 21.52 -23.58
CA LEU A 152 -28.65 22.72 -24.34
C LEU A 152 -28.42 22.41 -25.82
N LEU A 153 -27.82 21.27 -26.17
CA LEU A 153 -27.65 20.87 -27.58
C LEU A 153 -28.96 20.50 -28.28
N LEU A 154 -30.02 20.19 -27.53
CA LEU A 154 -31.37 19.96 -28.06
C LEU A 154 -32.14 21.28 -28.28
N THR A 155 -31.61 22.41 -27.82
CA THR A 155 -32.27 23.73 -27.85
C THR A 155 -31.37 24.72 -28.60
N PRO A 156 -31.86 25.51 -29.58
CA PRO A 156 -30.99 26.40 -30.35
C PRO A 156 -30.56 27.64 -29.53
N GLY A 157 -29.33 27.64 -29.01
CA GLY A 157 -28.70 28.78 -28.36
C GLY A 157 -27.24 28.50 -28.03
N ALA A 158 -26.30 29.25 -28.60
CA ALA A 158 -24.89 28.87 -28.58
C ALA A 158 -24.05 29.48 -27.44
N GLU A 159 -24.49 30.60 -26.87
CA GLU A 159 -23.82 31.26 -25.73
C GLU A 159 -23.90 30.40 -24.46
N GLU A 160 -25.01 29.71 -24.23
CA GLU A 160 -25.16 28.77 -23.11
C GLU A 160 -24.24 27.55 -23.22
N VAL A 161 -23.92 27.11 -24.45
CA VAL A 161 -23.08 25.93 -24.70
C VAL A 161 -21.63 26.20 -24.33
N SER A 162 -21.10 27.38 -24.66
CA SER A 162 -19.73 27.76 -24.31
C SER A 162 -19.54 27.89 -22.79
N ALA A 163 -20.51 28.51 -22.11
CA ALA A 163 -20.51 28.61 -20.65
C ALA A 163 -20.60 27.24 -19.97
N GLN A 164 -21.37 26.31 -20.52
CA GLN A 164 -21.48 24.93 -20.03
C GLN A 164 -20.17 24.15 -20.20
N LEU A 165 -19.50 24.32 -21.34
CA LEU A 165 -18.20 23.69 -21.60
C LEU A 165 -17.10 24.18 -20.65
N ALA A 166 -17.11 25.47 -20.27
CA ALA A 166 -16.18 26.00 -19.28
C ALA A 166 -16.36 25.33 -17.90
N ARG A 167 -17.61 25.14 -17.44
CA ARG A 167 -17.92 24.43 -16.19
C ARG A 167 -17.46 22.97 -16.22
N ILE A 168 -17.67 22.29 -17.34
CA ILE A 168 -17.20 20.90 -17.53
C ILE A 168 -15.67 20.83 -17.48
N SER A 169 -14.98 21.77 -18.14
CA SER A 169 -13.51 21.82 -18.12
C SER A 169 -12.97 22.04 -16.70
N GLU A 170 -13.58 22.93 -15.93
CA GLU A 170 -13.19 23.18 -14.54
C GLU A 170 -13.40 21.93 -13.66
N ALA A 171 -14.54 21.25 -13.82
CA ALA A 171 -14.84 20.01 -13.10
C ALA A 171 -13.87 18.86 -13.45
N LEU A 172 -13.44 18.77 -14.71
CA LEU A 172 -12.45 17.78 -15.16
C LEU A 172 -11.06 18.03 -14.57
N THR A 173 -10.64 19.29 -14.41
CA THR A 173 -9.35 19.65 -13.79
C THR A 173 -9.25 19.17 -12.34
N VAL A 174 -10.37 19.16 -11.61
CA VAL A 174 -10.43 18.67 -10.22
C VAL A 174 -10.28 17.15 -10.15
N LEU A 175 -10.82 16.41 -11.13
CA LEU A 175 -10.79 14.95 -11.18
C LEU A 175 -9.50 14.38 -11.79
N VAL A 176 -8.87 15.13 -12.69
CA VAL A 176 -7.64 14.76 -13.37
C VAL A 176 -6.56 15.78 -12.98
N PRO A 177 -5.92 15.62 -11.81
CA PRO A 177 -4.80 16.48 -11.45
C PRO A 177 -3.68 16.27 -12.47
N GLU A 178 -3.25 17.34 -13.12
CA GLU A 178 -2.19 17.33 -14.13
C GLU A 178 -0.96 16.56 -13.62
N GLY A 179 -0.68 15.44 -14.28
CA GLY A 179 0.62 14.80 -14.20
C GLY A 179 1.63 15.66 -14.94
N VAL A 180 2.64 16.11 -14.19
CA VAL A 180 3.88 16.81 -14.57
C VAL A 180 4.28 16.64 -16.06
N ASP A 181 4.34 17.79 -16.74
CA ASP A 181 5.05 18.13 -18.00
C ASP A 181 4.85 17.24 -19.25
N GLU A 182 3.93 17.68 -20.11
CA GLU A 182 4.15 17.75 -21.57
C GLU A 182 3.39 18.98 -22.07
N PRO A 183 3.98 19.87 -22.89
CA PRO A 183 3.29 21.04 -23.42
C PRO A 183 2.25 20.58 -24.46
N LEU A 184 1.11 20.09 -23.97
CA LEU A 184 -0.07 19.85 -24.77
C LEU A 184 -0.51 21.19 -25.30
N ARG A 185 -0.14 21.43 -26.57
CA ARG A 185 -0.64 22.46 -27.46
C ARG A 185 -2.04 22.85 -27.02
N GLN A 186 -2.18 24.08 -26.52
CA GLN A 186 -3.47 24.73 -26.31
C GLN A 186 -4.26 24.55 -27.60
N THR A 187 -5.11 23.52 -27.64
CA THR A 187 -5.98 23.28 -28.77
C THR A 187 -7.18 24.14 -28.49
N ILE A 188 -7.03 25.43 -28.81
CA ILE A 188 -8.11 26.39 -28.79
C ILE A 188 -9.07 25.92 -29.88
N MET A 189 -10.14 25.22 -29.48
CA MET A 189 -11.26 24.97 -30.38
C MET A 189 -12.06 26.27 -30.45
N GLU A 190 -11.77 27.09 -31.45
CA GLU A 190 -12.65 28.20 -31.84
C GLU A 190 -13.94 27.60 -32.38
N PHE A 191 -15.02 27.72 -31.60
CA PHE A 191 -16.35 27.35 -32.04
C PHE A 191 -16.98 28.54 -32.75
N HIS A 192 -17.08 28.46 -34.08
CA HIS A 192 -17.84 29.43 -34.86
C HIS A 192 -19.33 29.12 -34.69
N VAL A 193 -20.03 30.01 -34.00
CA VAL A 193 -21.48 30.02 -33.98
C VAL A 193 -21.92 30.86 -35.16
N ASP A 194 -22.45 30.23 -36.20
CA ASP A 194 -23.04 30.98 -37.31
C ASP A 194 -24.20 31.85 -36.79
N PRO A 195 -24.25 33.15 -37.16
CA PRO A 195 -25.28 34.04 -36.67
C PRO A 195 -26.65 33.60 -37.20
N PRO A 196 -27.73 33.81 -36.42
CA PRO A 196 -29.08 33.46 -36.87
C PRO A 196 -29.42 34.31 -38.09
N THR A 197 -29.66 33.66 -39.23
CA THR A 197 -30.27 34.30 -40.40
C THR A 197 -31.64 34.83 -39.99
N THR A 198 -31.70 36.12 -39.68
CA THR A 198 -32.94 36.88 -39.65
C THR A 198 -33.35 37.14 -41.09
N SER A 199 -34.41 36.47 -41.52
CA SER A 199 -35.22 36.97 -42.63
C SER A 199 -36.68 36.75 -42.28
N ASP A 200 -37.18 37.62 -41.41
CA ASP A 200 -38.59 37.95 -41.34
C ASP A 200 -38.99 38.75 -42.59
N LEU A 201 -40.13 38.36 -43.16
CA LEU A 201 -41.17 39.18 -43.78
C LEU A 201 -40.78 40.16 -44.91
N GLU A 202 -41.36 39.92 -46.10
CA GLU A 202 -42.27 40.84 -46.83
C GLU A 202 -42.23 40.56 -48.34
N ASN A 203 -43.33 40.06 -48.90
CA ASN A 203 -44.14 40.80 -49.88
C ASN A 203 -45.18 39.89 -50.56
N LYS A 204 -46.45 40.25 -50.32
CA LYS A 204 -47.55 40.48 -51.27
C LYS A 204 -47.59 39.71 -52.59
#